data_AF-A0A1B4FJ58-F1
#
_entry.id   AF-A0A1B4FJ58-F1
#
_cell.length_a   1.000
_cell.length_b   1.000
_cell.length_c   1.000
_cell.angle_alpha   90.00
_cell.angle_beta   90.00
_cell.angle_gamma   90.00
#
_symmetry.space_group_name_H-M   'P 1'
#
loop_
_entity.id
_entity.type
_entity.pdbx_description
1 polymer ?
#
loop_
_entity_poly.entity_id
_entity_poly.type
_entity_poly.pdbx_seq_one_letter_code
_entity_poly.pdbx_strand_id
1 'polypeptide(L)'
;MDDAKVIEQINQVGYFLRRKKRFDSALRVFQALRRLQPEYGYPHLGEALVHAEAGDFAAAKLHLQIVLSRQPENSFALACLGLAMLQSGDGNWRVPMLQAANTTDSLGGKQMAREILAAIDTRGQPRAAAPVCSTAGRLKRSF
;
A
#
# COMPACT_ATOMS: atom_id res chain seq x y z
N MET A 1 -16.44 -18.52 25.37
CA MET A 1 -17.04 -17.77 24.24
C MET A 1 -16.22 -16.49 23.97
N ASP A 2 -14.92 -16.52 24.30
CA ASP A 2 -14.17 -15.30 24.68
C ASP A 2 -12.85 -15.12 23.91
N ASP A 3 -12.30 -16.18 23.31
CA ASP A 3 -10.98 -16.14 22.67
C ASP A 3 -10.95 -15.26 21.42
N ALA A 4 -12.02 -15.27 20.60
CA ALA A 4 -12.10 -14.42 19.41
C ALA A 4 -12.09 -12.92 19.76
N LYS A 5 -12.78 -12.55 20.84
CA LYS A 5 -12.82 -11.16 21.32
C LYS A 5 -11.48 -10.73 21.93
N VAL A 6 -10.82 -11.63 22.66
CA VAL A 6 -9.46 -11.39 23.18
C VAL A 6 -8.48 -11.20 22.02
N ILE A 7 -8.55 -12.03 20.99
CA ILE A 7 -7.71 -11.92 19.79
C ILE A 7 -7.95 -10.59 19.07
N GLU A 8 -9.21 -10.18 18.91
CA GLU A 8 -9.54 -8.88 18.34
C GLU A 8 -8.94 -7.73 19.17
N GLN A 9 -9.04 -7.79 20.50
CA GLN A 9 -8.44 -6.78 21.38
C GLN A 9 -6.91 -6.75 21.26
N ILE A 10 -6.25 -7.91 21.23
CA ILE A 10 -4.80 -8.00 21.04
C ILE A 10 -4.41 -7.39 19.68
N ASN A 11 -5.18 -7.65 18.63
CA ASN A 11 -4.98 -7.05 17.31
C ASN A 11 -5.08 -5.52 17.35
N GLN A 12 -6.08 -4.96 18.04
CA GLN A 12 -6.22 -3.51 18.22
C GLN A 12 -5.01 -2.92 18.98
N VAL A 13 -4.48 -3.62 19.99
CA VAL A 13 -3.27 -3.19 20.70
C VAL A 13 -2.07 -3.16 19.76
N GLY A 14 -1.91 -4.15 18.87
CA GLY A 14 -0.85 -4.18 17.86
C GLY A 14 -0.90 -2.95 16.94
N TYR A 15 -2.08 -2.62 16.40
CA TYR A 15 -2.27 -1.43 15.58
C TYR A 15 -2.08 -0.12 16.35
N PHE A 16 -2.51 -0.06 17.61
CA PHE A 16 -2.28 1.11 18.47
C PHE A 16 -0.78 1.35 18.69
N LEU A 17 -0.01 0.30 19.00
CA LEU A 17 1.43 0.39 19.18
C LEU A 17 2.15 0.82 17.91
N ARG A 18 1.73 0.29 16.74
CA ARG A 18 2.23 0.73 15.43
C ARG A 18 2.03 2.22 15.22
N ARG A 19 0.81 2.73 15.45
CA ARG A 19 0.51 4.18 15.35
C ARG A 19 1.33 5.05 16.29
N LYS A 20 1.78 4.50 17.42
CA LYS A 20 2.70 5.16 18.37
C LYS A 20 4.18 4.98 18.01
N LYS A 21 4.48 4.40 16.84
CA LYS A 21 5.84 4.05 16.36
C LYS A 21 6.62 3.15 17.33
N ARG A 22 5.92 2.41 18.18
CA ARG A 22 6.53 1.43 19.10
C ARG A 22 6.68 0.09 18.38
N PHE A 23 7.53 0.06 17.36
CA PHE A 23 7.61 -1.02 16.39
C PHE A 23 7.93 -2.38 17.04
N ASP A 24 8.94 -2.46 17.92
CA ASP A 24 9.29 -3.72 18.60
C ASP A 24 8.12 -4.28 19.43
N SER A 25 7.38 -3.40 20.10
CA SER A 25 6.21 -3.81 20.89
C SER A 25 5.08 -4.28 19.99
N ALA A 26 4.84 -3.60 18.87
CA ALA A 26 3.83 -4.01 17.89
C ALA A 26 4.17 -5.36 17.25
N LEU A 27 5.44 -5.59 16.88
CA LEU A 27 5.90 -6.87 16.33
C LEU A 27 5.68 -8.02 17.30
N ARG A 28 6.02 -7.84 18.59
CA ARG A 28 5.76 -8.87 19.61
C ARG A 28 4.28 -9.25 19.70
N VAL A 29 3.39 -8.26 19.58
CA VAL A 29 1.94 -8.50 19.58
C VAL A 29 1.51 -9.31 18.35
N PHE A 30 1.92 -8.91 17.14
CA PHE A 30 1.56 -9.65 15.94
C PHE A 30 2.19 -11.05 15.86
N GLN A 31 3.41 -11.22 16.38
CA GLN A 31 4.05 -12.54 16.52
C GLN A 31 3.28 -13.45 17.49
N ALA A 32 2.75 -12.90 18.59
CA ALA A 32 1.89 -13.65 19.49
C ALA A 32 0.58 -14.06 18.80
N LEU A 33 -0.06 -13.13 18.08
CA LEU A 33 -1.27 -13.43 17.29
C LEU A 33 -1.01 -14.51 16.24
N ARG A 34 0.15 -14.48 15.56
CA ARG A 34 0.54 -15.51 14.60
C ARG A 34 0.72 -16.88 15.22
N ARG A 35 1.19 -16.98 16.47
CA ARG A 35 1.27 -18.26 17.21
C ARG A 35 -0.10 -18.77 17.63
N LEU A 36 -1.02 -17.87 17.98
CA LEU A 36 -2.39 -18.21 18.36
C LEU A 36 -3.26 -18.56 17.14
N GLN A 37 -2.98 -17.97 15.98
CA GLN A 37 -3.78 -18.06 14.76
C GLN A 37 -2.89 -18.22 13.51
N PRO A 38 -2.18 -19.36 13.38
CA PRO A 38 -1.22 -19.57 12.30
C PRO A 38 -1.87 -19.62 10.90
N GLU A 39 -3.14 -20.05 10.81
CA GLU A 39 -3.91 -20.11 9.57
C GLU A 39 -4.36 -18.74 9.04
N TYR A 40 -4.35 -17.69 9.87
CA TYR A 40 -4.83 -16.37 9.47
C TYR A 40 -3.73 -15.49 8.86
N GLY A 41 -4.08 -14.72 7.82
CA GLY A 41 -3.15 -13.81 7.15
C GLY A 41 -3.00 -12.44 7.82
N TYR A 42 -3.96 -12.02 8.65
CA TYR A 42 -3.93 -10.67 9.23
C TYR A 42 -2.75 -10.40 10.19
N PRO A 43 -2.18 -11.38 10.94
CA PRO A 43 -0.96 -11.12 11.72
C PRO A 43 0.23 -10.80 10.82
N HIS A 44 0.36 -11.51 9.69
CA HIS A 44 1.38 -11.20 8.69
C HIS A 44 1.17 -9.81 8.08
N LEU A 45 -0.07 -9.42 7.81
CA LEU A 45 -0.37 -8.06 7.35
C LEU A 45 0.03 -7.00 8.40
N GLY A 46 -0.23 -7.27 9.69
CA GLY A 46 0.21 -6.42 10.80
C GLY A 46 1.73 -6.27 10.88
N GLU A 47 2.48 -7.38 10.86
CA GLU A 47 3.95 -7.39 10.84
C GLU A 47 4.49 -6.61 9.62
N ALA A 48 3.91 -6.83 8.43
CA ALA A 48 4.31 -6.13 7.21
C ALA A 48 4.18 -4.60 7.33
N LEU A 49 3.06 -4.12 7.87
CA LEU A 49 2.82 -2.69 8.04
C LEU A 49 3.79 -2.08 9.05
N VAL A 50 4.12 -2.80 10.12
CA VAL A 50 5.12 -2.36 11.10
C VAL A 50 6.51 -2.27 10.45
N HIS A 51 6.92 -3.31 9.71
CA HIS A 51 8.21 -3.30 9.01
C HIS A 51 8.30 -2.18 7.97
N ALA A 52 7.24 -1.95 7.18
CA ALA A 52 7.19 -0.87 6.21
C ALA A 52 7.33 0.52 6.88
N GLU A 53 6.61 0.77 7.99
CA GLU A 53 6.73 2.02 8.74
C GLU A 53 8.09 2.19 9.44
N ALA A 54 8.76 1.09 9.77
CA ALA A 54 10.12 1.08 10.30
C ALA A 54 11.21 1.23 9.21
N GLY A 55 10.84 1.21 7.92
CA GLY A 55 11.76 1.28 6.79
C GLY A 55 12.39 -0.05 6.38
N ASP A 56 12.01 -1.15 7.03
CA ASP A 56 12.45 -2.50 6.68
C ASP A 56 11.56 -3.08 5.57
N PHE A 57 11.75 -2.56 4.36
CA PHE A 57 10.95 -2.96 3.21
C PHE A 57 11.17 -4.42 2.80
N ALA A 58 12.33 -5.01 3.11
CA ALA A 58 12.62 -6.40 2.82
C ALA A 58 11.70 -7.33 3.63
N ALA A 59 11.64 -7.12 4.95
CA ALA A 59 10.72 -7.88 5.80
C ALA A 59 9.26 -7.60 5.45
N ALA A 60 8.91 -6.34 5.16
CA ALA A 60 7.55 -5.99 4.74
C ALA A 60 7.10 -6.78 3.50
N LYS A 61 7.94 -6.85 2.46
CA LYS A 61 7.65 -7.62 1.23
C LYS A 61 7.41 -9.11 1.55
N LEU A 62 8.26 -9.73 2.36
CA LEU A 62 8.12 -11.15 2.73
C LEU A 62 6.78 -11.42 3.41
N HIS A 63 6.41 -10.61 4.40
CA HIS A 63 5.15 -10.78 5.10
C HIS A 63 3.93 -10.53 4.18
N LEU A 64 3.99 -9.55 3.28
CA LEU A 64 2.92 -9.30 2.30
C LEU A 64 2.76 -10.45 1.32
N GLN A 65 3.86 -11.05 0.86
CA GLN A 65 3.82 -12.23 -0.01
C GLN A 65 3.14 -13.42 0.67
N ILE A 66 3.29 -13.59 1.99
CA ILE A 66 2.58 -14.63 2.75
C ILE A 66 1.07 -14.33 2.81
N VAL A 67 0.68 -13.07 2.95
CA VAL A 67 -0.75 -12.69 2.89
C VAL A 67 -1.32 -13.01 1.51
N LEU A 68 -0.59 -12.63 0.45
CA LEU A 68 -1.01 -12.81 -0.94
C LEU A 68 -1.00 -14.26 -1.41
N SER A 69 -0.17 -15.14 -0.84
CA SER A 69 -0.21 -16.57 -1.17
C SER A 69 -1.51 -17.24 -0.70
N ARG A 70 -2.15 -16.68 0.35
CA ARG A 70 -3.43 -17.14 0.88
C ARG A 70 -4.62 -16.37 0.28
N GLN A 71 -4.44 -15.08 0.02
CA GLN A 71 -5.45 -14.19 -0.53
C GLN A 71 -4.87 -13.39 -1.71
N PRO A 72 -4.78 -14.01 -2.91
CA PRO A 72 -4.15 -13.38 -4.07
C PRO A 72 -4.80 -12.07 -4.51
N GLU A 73 -6.10 -11.91 -4.25
CA GLU A 73 -6.90 -10.75 -4.63
C GLU A 73 -7.05 -9.70 -3.51
N ASN A 74 -6.29 -9.82 -2.41
CA ASN A 74 -6.31 -8.84 -1.33
C ASN A 74 -5.68 -7.53 -1.81
N SER A 75 -6.52 -6.56 -2.18
CA SER A 75 -6.06 -5.29 -2.77
C SER A 75 -5.20 -4.49 -1.83
N PHE A 76 -5.48 -4.55 -0.53
CA PHE A 76 -4.74 -3.81 0.46
C PHE A 76 -3.31 -4.36 0.56
N ALA A 77 -3.13 -5.68 0.63
CA ALA A 77 -1.81 -6.30 0.62
C ALA A 77 -1.06 -6.05 -0.70
N LEU A 78 -1.73 -6.10 -1.85
CA LEU A 78 -1.16 -5.76 -3.16
C LEU A 78 -0.68 -4.29 -3.20
N ALA A 79 -1.51 -3.35 -2.75
CA ALA A 79 -1.16 -1.93 -2.71
C ALA A 79 0.02 -1.66 -1.75
N CYS A 80 0.02 -2.28 -0.56
CA CYS A 80 1.14 -2.20 0.37
C CYS A 80 2.43 -2.80 -0.22
N LEU A 81 2.33 -3.87 -0.99
CA LEU A 81 3.51 -4.49 -1.63
C LEU A 81 4.09 -3.55 -2.68
N GLY A 82 3.24 -2.97 -3.53
CA GLY A 82 3.66 -1.94 -4.49
C GLY A 82 4.29 -0.74 -3.80
N LEU A 83 3.71 -0.26 -2.69
CA LEU A 83 4.27 0.88 -1.95
C LEU A 83 5.64 0.55 -1.34
N ALA A 84 5.79 -0.63 -0.73
CA ALA A 84 7.07 -1.08 -0.17
C ALA A 84 8.14 -1.25 -1.26
N MET A 85 7.76 -1.78 -2.43
CA MET A 85 8.65 -1.89 -3.60
C MET A 85 9.10 -0.50 -4.06
N LEU A 86 8.15 0.42 -4.25
CA LEU A 86 8.43 1.80 -4.66
C LEU A 86 9.40 2.50 -3.69
N GLN A 87 9.15 2.41 -2.38
CA GLN A 87 9.99 3.04 -1.36
C GLN A 87 11.38 2.39 -1.25
N SER A 88 11.49 1.09 -1.53
CA SER A 88 12.77 0.38 -1.61
C SER A 88 13.56 0.64 -2.90
N GLY A 89 13.02 1.39 -3.86
CA GLY A 89 13.65 1.63 -5.16
C GLY A 89 13.51 0.49 -6.16
N ASP A 90 12.63 -0.48 -5.89
CA ASP A 90 12.37 -1.62 -6.78
C ASP A 90 11.43 -1.19 -7.92
N GLY A 91 11.96 -1.20 -9.15
CA GLY A 91 11.26 -0.71 -10.35
C GLY A 91 10.00 -1.51 -10.71
N ASN A 92 9.80 -2.70 -10.16
CA ASN A 92 8.64 -3.55 -10.45
C ASN A 92 7.39 -3.20 -9.61
N TRP A 93 7.46 -2.15 -8.80
CA TRP A 93 6.37 -1.72 -7.91
C TRP A 93 5.01 -1.49 -8.58
N ARG A 94 5.00 -1.15 -9.88
CA ARG A 94 3.76 -0.88 -10.63
C ARG A 94 2.89 -2.13 -10.79
N VAL A 95 3.49 -3.31 -10.89
CA VAL A 95 2.78 -4.57 -11.12
C VAL A 95 1.75 -4.85 -10.02
N PRO A 96 2.14 -4.96 -8.72
CA PRO A 96 1.17 -5.18 -7.66
C PRO A 96 0.20 -4.00 -7.48
N MET A 97 0.61 -2.77 -7.81
CA MET A 97 -0.28 -1.61 -7.76
C MET A 97 -1.41 -1.68 -8.80
N LEU A 98 -1.10 -2.10 -10.04
CA LEU A 98 -2.10 -2.31 -11.08
C LEU A 98 -3.03 -3.48 -10.75
N GLN A 99 -2.48 -4.56 -10.17
CA GLN A 99 -3.28 -5.67 -9.68
C GLN A 99 -4.27 -5.19 -8.62
N ALA A 100 -3.81 -4.43 -7.62
CA ALA A 100 -4.65 -3.83 -6.58
C ALA A 100 -5.76 -2.94 -7.17
N ALA A 101 -5.46 -2.12 -8.18
CA ALA A 101 -6.43 -1.22 -8.81
C ALA A 101 -7.56 -1.93 -9.58
N ASN A 102 -7.35 -3.21 -9.92
CA ASN A 102 -8.26 -4.04 -10.72
C ASN A 102 -9.01 -5.10 -9.91
N THR A 103 -8.72 -5.23 -8.62
CA THR A 103 -9.47 -6.15 -7.75
C THR A 103 -10.94 -5.71 -7.62
N THR A 104 -11.76 -6.64 -7.17
CA THR A 104 -13.19 -6.44 -6.86
C THR A 104 -13.48 -6.41 -5.36
N ASP A 105 -12.47 -6.60 -4.52
CA ASP A 105 -12.61 -6.59 -3.06
C ASP A 105 -12.87 -5.20 -2.47
N SER A 106 -13.41 -5.18 -1.26
CA SER A 106 -13.78 -3.94 -0.54
C SER A 106 -12.73 -3.52 0.52
N LEU A 107 -11.51 -4.05 0.46
CA LEU A 107 -10.46 -3.82 1.47
C LEU A 107 -9.73 -2.46 1.32
N GLY A 108 -10.19 -1.60 0.40
CA GLY A 108 -9.71 -0.22 0.26
C GLY A 108 -8.39 -0.05 -0.50
N GLY A 109 -7.64 -1.15 -0.74
CA GLY A 109 -6.39 -1.10 -1.50
C GLY A 109 -6.57 -0.66 -2.95
N LYS A 110 -7.73 -0.94 -3.55
CA LYS A 110 -8.07 -0.48 -4.90
C LYS A 110 -8.00 1.03 -5.08
N GLN A 111 -8.62 1.77 -4.17
CA GLN A 111 -8.63 3.24 -4.24
C GLN A 111 -7.23 3.80 -3.97
N MET A 112 -6.57 3.26 -2.95
CA MET A 112 -5.18 3.61 -2.62
C MET A 112 -4.25 3.43 -3.83
N ALA A 113 -4.34 2.29 -4.51
CA ALA A 113 -3.51 1.99 -5.66
C ALA A 113 -3.75 2.95 -6.83
N ARG A 114 -5.02 3.28 -7.11
CA ARG A 114 -5.39 4.23 -8.17
C ARG A 114 -4.84 5.64 -7.89
N GLU A 115 -4.95 6.10 -6.64
CA GLU A 115 -4.43 7.40 -6.24
C GLU A 115 -2.91 7.48 -6.38
N ILE A 116 -2.19 6.45 -5.92
CA ILE A 116 -0.73 6.39 -6.03
C ILE A 116 -0.29 6.35 -7.50
N LEU A 117 -0.93 5.52 -8.33
CA LEU A 117 -0.63 5.45 -9.77
C LEU A 117 -0.83 6.81 -10.45
N ALA A 118 -1.98 7.47 -10.22
CA ALA A 118 -2.27 8.77 -10.80
C ALA A 118 -1.29 9.86 -10.31
N ALA A 119 -0.96 9.87 -9.02
CA ALA A 119 -0.04 10.84 -8.43
C ALA A 119 1.39 10.69 -8.98
N ILE A 120 1.83 9.48 -9.28
CA ILE A 120 3.17 9.24 -9.83
C ILE A 120 3.20 9.53 -11.34
N ASP A 121 2.17 9.13 -12.08
CA ASP A 121 2.10 9.41 -13.53
C ASP A 121 2.03 10.92 -13.81
N THR A 122 1.32 11.68 -12.98
CA THR A 122 1.28 13.16 -13.09
C THR A 122 2.60 13.82 -12.71
N ARG A 123 3.39 13.23 -11.80
CA ARG A 123 4.76 13.69 -11.49
C ARG A 123 5.79 13.29 -12.55
N GLY A 124 5.55 12.19 -13.26
CA GLY A 124 6.40 11.68 -14.34
C GLY A 124 6.15 12.32 -15.70
N GLN A 125 5.01 12.99 -15.89
CA GLN A 125 4.80 13.84 -17.06
C GLN A 125 5.63 15.12 -16.87
N PRO A 126 6.63 15.43 -17.72
CA PRO A 126 7.02 16.83 -17.86
C PRO A 126 5.73 17.56 -18.18
N ARG A 127 5.43 18.68 -17.48
CA ARG A 127 4.36 19.57 -17.91
C ARG A 127 4.57 19.78 -19.41
N ALA A 128 3.79 19.09 -20.24
CA ALA A 128 3.73 19.37 -21.64
C ALA A 128 3.27 20.81 -21.64
N ALA A 129 4.22 21.72 -21.91
CA ALA A 129 3.93 23.13 -22.03
C ALA A 129 2.74 23.16 -22.98
N ALA A 130 1.57 23.53 -22.44
CA ALA A 130 0.41 23.76 -23.26
C ALA A 130 0.92 24.60 -24.42
N PRO A 131 0.71 24.20 -25.68
CA PRO A 131 1.15 25.02 -26.78
C PRO A 131 0.44 26.35 -26.55
N VAL A 132 1.21 27.37 -26.18
CA VAL A 132 0.76 28.76 -26.29
C VAL A 132 0.65 28.95 -27.78
N CYS A 133 -0.49 28.53 -28.32
CA CYS A 133 -0.84 28.76 -29.70
C CYS A 133 -1.05 30.26 -29.77
N SER A 134 0.02 30.94 -30.17
CA SER A 134 0.09 32.36 -30.41
C SER A 134 -1.12 32.77 -31.26
N THR A 135 -2.03 33.55 -30.67
CA THR A 135 -3.06 34.29 -31.42
C THR A 135 -2.47 35.47 -32.22
N ALA A 136 -1.19 35.38 -32.61
CA ALA A 136 -0.51 36.30 -33.53
C ALA A 136 -0.90 36.02 -35.00
N GLY A 137 -2.20 35.85 -35.25
CA GLY A 137 -2.76 35.42 -36.53
C GLY A 137 -4.15 35.99 -36.81
N ARG A 138 -4.47 37.21 -36.38
CA ARG A 138 -5.59 38.00 -36.92
C ARG A 138 -5.26 39.49 -36.82
N LEU A 139 -4.43 40.00 -37.73
CA LEU A 139 -4.37 41.42 -38.08
C LEU A 139 -3.54 41.58 -39.37
N LYS A 140 -4.07 41.10 -40.49
CA LYS A 140 -3.75 41.67 -41.81
C LYS A 140 -5.00 41.73 -42.67
N ARG A 141 -5.25 42.96 -43.18
CA ARG A 141 -6.20 43.41 -44.22
C ARG A 141 -7.65 43.64 -43.74
N SER A 142 -8.29 44.80 -43.93
CA SER A 142 -8.11 45.80 -44.99
C SER A 142 -8.64 47.20 -44.57
N PHE A 143 -7.85 48.24 -44.79
CA PHE A 143 -8.26 49.43 -45.55
C PHE A 143 -7.14 49.72 -46.55
#